data_AF-A0A443RSX7-F1
#
_entry.id   AF-A0A443RSX7-F1
#
_cell.length_a   1.000
_cell.length_b   1.000
_cell.length_c   1.000
_cell.angle_alpha   90.00
_cell.angle_beta   90.00
_cell.angle_gamma   90.00
#
_symmetry.space_group_name_H-M   'P 1'
#
loop_
_entity.id
_entity.type
_entity.pdbx_description
1 polymer ?
#
loop_
_entity_poly.entity_id
_entity_poly.type
_entity_poly.pdbx_seq_one_letter_code
_entity_poly.pdbx_strand_id
1 'polypeptide(L)'
;ASNVSPASAAESFTVAASDQNNHRASFSNYGNPVDIFAPGVDCYSAKHTGGYFYISGTSMATPLVAGWAAIIKGQNPSFTNQQIGDRIIATSQPDVIIPPPPVNAVNRLLQVRC
;
A
#
# COMPACT_ATOMS: atom_id res chain seq x y z
N ALA A 1 -5.87 9.50 -7.49
CA ALA A 1 -6.57 8.20 -7.51
C ALA A 1 -8.02 8.34 -7.98
N SER A 2 -8.70 9.44 -7.67
CA SER A 2 -10.15 9.62 -7.88
C SER A 2 -10.69 9.48 -9.31
N ASN A 3 -9.85 9.61 -10.33
CA ASN A 3 -10.27 9.52 -11.75
C ASN A 3 -9.70 8.28 -12.46
N VAL A 4 -9.25 7.27 -11.71
CA VAL A 4 -8.60 6.07 -12.26
C VAL A 4 -9.27 4.84 -11.69
N SER A 5 -9.81 4.00 -12.56
CA SER A 5 -10.33 2.67 -12.18
C SER A 5 -9.20 1.63 -12.19
N PRO A 6 -9.20 0.64 -11.27
CA PRO A 6 -10.16 0.45 -10.18
C PRO A 6 -9.87 1.31 -8.93
N ALA A 7 -8.80 2.10 -8.91
CA ALA A 7 -8.35 2.86 -7.73
C ALA A 7 -9.37 3.86 -7.15
N SER A 8 -10.40 4.27 -7.90
CA SER A 8 -11.47 5.14 -7.41
C SER A 8 -12.69 4.39 -6.87
N ALA A 9 -12.73 3.05 -6.96
CA ALA A 9 -13.86 2.27 -6.49
C ALA A 9 -13.85 2.17 -4.96
N ALA A 10 -14.99 2.48 -4.33
CA ALA A 10 -15.11 2.53 -2.87
C ALA A 10 -14.86 1.17 -2.17
N GLU A 11 -15.06 0.06 -2.88
CA GLU A 11 -14.80 -1.28 -2.35
C GLU A 11 -13.34 -1.75 -2.54
N SER A 12 -12.52 -0.97 -3.25
CA SER A 12 -11.11 -1.29 -3.46
C SER A 12 -10.25 -0.78 -2.32
N PHE A 13 -9.29 -1.60 -1.86
CA PHE A 13 -8.25 -1.17 -0.93
C PHE A 13 -7.05 -0.63 -1.74
N THR A 14 -7.00 0.69 -1.91
CA THR A 14 -6.07 1.38 -2.82
C THR A 14 -4.76 1.74 -2.13
N VAL A 15 -3.65 1.36 -2.78
CA VAL A 15 -2.31 1.50 -2.22
C VAL A 15 -1.48 2.51 -3.01
N ALA A 16 -0.91 3.49 -2.30
CA ALA A 16 0.07 4.43 -2.82
C ALA A 16 1.51 3.97 -2.53
N ALA A 17 2.47 4.49 -3.29
CA ALA A 17 3.88 4.14 -3.17
C ALA A 17 4.68 5.19 -2.38
N SER A 18 5.59 4.70 -1.54
CA SER A 18 6.61 5.47 -0.83
C SER A 18 8.02 4.96 -1.14
N ASP A 19 9.03 5.81 -0.92
CA ASP A 19 10.45 5.43 -0.96
C ASP A 19 11.00 5.06 0.43
N GLN A 20 12.28 4.67 0.49
CA GLN A 20 12.92 4.27 1.75
C GLN A 20 13.06 5.40 2.78
N ASN A 21 12.85 6.66 2.40
CA ASN A 21 12.90 7.82 3.29
C ASN A 21 11.49 8.26 3.74
N ASN A 22 10.48 7.40 3.53
CA ASN A 22 9.08 7.70 3.74
C ASN A 22 8.56 8.88 2.91
N HIS A 23 9.18 9.18 1.77
CA HIS A 23 8.60 10.14 0.85
C HIS A 23 7.56 9.47 -0.03
N ARG A 24 6.44 10.16 -0.31
CA ARG A 24 5.56 9.73 -1.41
C ARG A 24 6.41 9.68 -2.69
N ALA A 25 6.41 8.53 -3.36
CA ALA A 25 7.08 8.40 -4.64
C ALA A 25 6.52 9.43 -5.63
N SER A 26 7.39 10.12 -6.38
CA SER A 26 6.99 11.25 -7.23
C SER A 26 5.84 10.89 -8.20
N PHE A 27 5.86 9.67 -8.74
CA PHE A 27 4.85 9.10 -9.63
C PHE A 27 3.55 8.65 -8.94
N SER A 28 3.54 8.47 -7.61
CA SER A 28 2.40 7.86 -6.91
C SER A 28 1.20 8.80 -6.90
N ASN A 29 0.02 8.28 -7.25
CA ASN A 29 -1.22 8.99 -6.99
C ASN A 29 -1.46 9.21 -5.48
N TYR A 30 -2.35 10.15 -5.17
CA TYR A 30 -2.81 10.53 -3.83
C TYR A 30 -4.31 10.91 -3.86
N GLY A 31 -4.84 11.32 -2.71
CA GLY A 31 -6.21 11.79 -2.50
C GLY A 31 -7.11 10.76 -1.81
N ASN A 32 -8.39 11.13 -1.62
CA ASN A 32 -9.34 10.40 -0.77
C ASN A 32 -9.43 8.89 -1.04
N PRO A 33 -9.33 8.39 -2.30
CA PRO A 33 -9.43 6.95 -2.53
C PRO A 33 -8.23 6.15 -2.04
N VAL A 34 -7.11 6.77 -1.67
CA VAL A 34 -5.92 6.04 -1.17
C VAL A 34 -6.12 5.67 0.30
N ASP A 35 -6.10 4.38 0.60
CA ASP A 35 -6.27 3.86 1.96
C ASP A 35 -4.97 3.77 2.74
N ILE A 36 -3.84 3.52 2.06
CA ILE A 36 -2.53 3.38 2.70
C ILE A 36 -1.36 3.62 1.73
N PHE A 37 -0.19 3.94 2.27
CA PHE A 37 1.09 3.86 1.57
C PHE A 37 1.82 2.55 1.88
N ALA A 38 2.58 2.04 0.93
CA ALA A 38 3.57 0.98 1.16
C ALA A 38 4.86 1.25 0.37
N PRO A 39 5.98 0.58 0.67
CA PRO A 39 7.21 0.72 -0.11
C PRO A 39 6.98 0.33 -1.57
N GLY A 40 7.32 1.23 -2.49
CA GLY A 40 7.10 1.05 -3.93
C GLY A 40 8.20 1.64 -4.80
N VAL A 41 9.31 2.08 -4.24
CA VAL A 41 10.49 2.56 -4.97
C VAL A 41 11.64 1.59 -4.73
N ASP A 42 12.39 1.29 -5.79
CA ASP A 42 13.55 0.39 -5.79
C ASP A 42 13.23 -0.95 -5.10
N CYS A 43 12.10 -1.56 -5.50
CA CYS A 43 11.69 -2.84 -4.97
C CYS A 43 12.38 -3.98 -5.71
N TYR A 44 13.13 -4.80 -4.99
CA TYR A 44 13.75 -6.01 -5.53
C TYR A 44 12.71 -7.12 -5.72
N SER A 45 12.58 -7.65 -6.93
CA SER A 45 11.63 -8.72 -7.24
C SER A 45 12.14 -9.67 -8.32
N ALA A 46 11.46 -10.80 -8.48
CA ALA A 46 11.80 -11.82 -9.47
C ALA A 46 11.28 -11.43 -10.87
N LYS A 47 12.03 -11.78 -11.91
CA LYS A 47 11.61 -11.61 -13.31
C LYS A 47 11.00 -12.89 -13.86
N HIS A 48 10.03 -12.76 -14.76
CA HIS A 48 9.47 -13.91 -15.48
C HIS A 48 10.47 -14.61 -16.40
N THR A 49 11.56 -13.94 -16.80
CA THR A 49 12.65 -14.53 -17.60
C THR A 49 13.76 -15.16 -16.74
N GLY A 50 13.56 -15.24 -15.42
CA GLY A 50 14.59 -15.66 -14.47
C GLY A 50 15.44 -14.50 -13.95
N GLY A 51 16.04 -14.71 -12.78
CA GLY A 51 16.79 -13.68 -12.05
C GLY A 51 15.89 -12.60 -11.43
N TYR A 52 16.50 -11.44 -11.14
CA TYR A 52 15.88 -10.38 -10.36
C TYR A 52 16.17 -8.99 -10.95
N PHE A 53 15.41 -8.01 -10.48
CA PHE A 53 15.52 -6.58 -10.78
C PHE A 53 14.97 -5.73 -9.66
N TYR A 54 15.39 -4.47 -9.69
CA TYR A 54 14.72 -3.38 -9.02
C TYR A 54 13.73 -2.73 -9.98
N ILE A 55 12.51 -2.51 -9.51
CA ILE A 55 11.48 -1.75 -10.23
C ILE A 55 10.67 -0.94 -9.22
N SER A 56 10.14 0.19 -9.68
CA SER A 56 9.37 1.13 -8.88
C SER A 56 7.96 1.25 -9.44
N GLY A 57 6.96 1.30 -8.56
CA GLY A 57 5.57 1.48 -8.93
C GLY A 57 4.60 1.29 -7.76
N THR A 58 3.41 1.85 -7.87
CA THR A 58 2.28 1.46 -7.00
C THR A 58 1.97 -0.02 -7.16
N SER A 59 2.21 -0.59 -8.34
CA SER A 59 2.17 -2.04 -8.59
C SER A 59 3.15 -2.86 -7.73
N MET A 60 4.19 -2.25 -7.16
CA MET A 60 5.12 -2.91 -6.24
C MET A 60 4.71 -2.69 -4.77
N ALA A 61 4.08 -1.55 -4.48
CA ALA A 61 3.47 -1.29 -3.17
C ALA A 61 2.27 -2.21 -2.89
N THR A 62 1.38 -2.39 -3.87
CA THR A 62 0.17 -3.23 -3.75
C THR A 62 0.44 -4.67 -3.29
N PRO A 63 1.37 -5.45 -3.87
CA PRO A 63 1.60 -6.83 -3.45
C PRO A 63 2.13 -6.96 -2.02
N LEU A 64 2.79 -5.94 -1.45
CA LEU A 64 3.17 -5.95 -0.04
C LEU A 64 1.93 -5.90 0.88
N VAL A 65 0.98 -5.03 0.55
CA VAL A 65 -0.31 -4.94 1.28
C VAL A 65 -1.11 -6.22 1.08
N ALA A 66 -1.16 -6.76 -0.14
CA ALA A 66 -1.86 -8.02 -0.43
C ALA A 66 -1.25 -9.21 0.33
N GLY A 67 0.08 -9.27 0.44
CA GLY A 67 0.77 -10.29 1.25
C GLY A 67 0.41 -10.19 2.73
N TRP A 68 0.37 -8.98 3.28
CA TRP A 68 -0.07 -8.78 4.66
C TRP A 68 -1.54 -9.13 4.88
N ALA A 69 -2.42 -8.76 3.94
CA ALA A 69 -3.83 -9.15 3.93
C ALA A 69 -3.98 -10.68 3.95
N ALA A 70 -3.18 -11.40 3.16
CA ALA A 70 -3.19 -12.86 3.12
C ALA A 70 -2.77 -13.48 4.46
N ILE A 71 -1.75 -12.92 5.12
CA ILE A 71 -1.34 -13.36 6.47
C ILE A 71 -2.46 -13.14 7.49
N ILE A 72 -3.07 -11.95 7.51
CA ILE A 72 -4.20 -11.63 8.40
C ILE A 72 -5.36 -12.61 8.18
N LYS A 73 -5.70 -12.90 6.92
CA LYS A 73 -6.75 -13.86 6.56
C LYS A 73 -6.39 -15.29 6.95
N GLY A 74 -5.13 -15.69 6.79
CA GLY A 74 -4.65 -17.01 7.22
C GLY A 74 -4.77 -17.20 8.74
N GLN A 75 -4.48 -16.15 9.52
CA GLN A 75 -4.64 -16.15 10.97
C GLN A 75 -6.10 -16.05 11.41
N ASN A 76 -6.95 -15.42 10.59
CA ASN A 76 -8.36 -15.17 10.90
C ASN A 76 -9.26 -15.54 9.71
N PRO A 77 -9.50 -16.83 9.42
CA PRO A 77 -10.21 -17.28 8.22
C PRO A 77 -11.65 -16.74 8.11
N SER A 78 -12.29 -16.36 9.22
CA SER A 78 -13.63 -15.78 9.24
C SER A 78 -13.69 -14.28 8.95
N PHE A 79 -12.56 -13.57 8.91
CA PHE A 79 -12.56 -12.13 8.66
C PHE A 79 -13.12 -11.78 7.28
N THR A 80 -13.98 -10.77 7.24
CA THR A 80 -14.45 -10.14 6.00
C THR A 80 -13.36 -9.27 5.40
N ASN A 81 -13.51 -8.86 4.13
CA ASN A 81 -12.57 -7.95 3.46
C ASN A 81 -12.43 -6.63 4.23
N GLN A 82 -13.55 -6.11 4.78
CA GLN A 82 -13.55 -4.91 5.61
C GLN A 82 -12.70 -5.11 6.87
N GLN A 83 -12.90 -6.22 7.60
CA GLN A 83 -12.15 -6.50 8.82
C GLN A 83 -10.65 -6.67 8.55
N ILE A 84 -10.28 -7.22 7.39
CA ILE A 84 -8.87 -7.30 6.97
C ILE A 84 -8.32 -5.89 6.71
N GLY A 85 -9.04 -5.06 5.95
CA GLY A 85 -8.67 -3.67 5.70
C GLY A 85 -8.50 -2.86 6.99
N ASP A 86 -9.48 -2.95 7.90
CA ASP A 86 -9.44 -2.31 9.21
C ASP A 86 -8.22 -2.77 10.02
N ARG A 87 -7.88 -4.06 9.97
CA ARG A 87 -6.70 -4.60 10.66
C ARG A 87 -5.39 -4.08 10.06
N ILE A 88 -5.31 -3.93 8.74
CA ILE A 88 -4.16 -3.33 8.05
C ILE A 88 -3.99 -1.87 8.51
N ILE A 89 -5.08 -1.09 8.54
CA ILE A 89 -5.05 0.30 8.99
C ILE A 89 -4.67 0.40 10.47
N ALA A 90 -5.25 -0.45 11.32
CA ALA A 90 -4.96 -0.46 12.75
C ALA A 90 -3.51 -0.82 13.10
N THR A 91 -2.84 -1.59 12.23
CA THR A 91 -1.44 -2.01 12.42
C THR A 91 -0.43 -1.13 11.69
N SER A 92 -0.90 -0.25 10.78
CA SER A 92 -0.07 0.72 10.05
C SER A 92 0.62 1.75 10.97
N GLN A 93 1.69 2.37 10.47
CA GLN A 93 2.33 3.50 11.14
C GLN A 93 1.72 4.81 10.65
N PRO A 94 1.04 5.59 11.52
CA PRO A 94 0.51 6.90 11.15
C PRO A 94 1.61 7.97 11.10
N ASP A 95 1.36 9.03 10.34
CA ASP A 95 2.09 10.31 10.35
C ASP A 95 3.59 10.22 10.02
N VAL A 96 3.98 9.27 9.20
CA VAL A 96 5.39 9.06 8.80
C VAL A 96 5.70 9.40 7.36
N ILE A 97 4.71 9.58 6.49
CA ILE A 97 4.97 10.05 5.13
C ILE A 97 5.36 11.53 5.20
N ILE A 98 6.54 11.85 4.67
CA ILE A 98 7.13 13.19 4.70
C ILE A 98 7.49 13.68 3.27
N PRO A 99 7.29 14.96 2.93
CA PRO A 99 6.39 15.86 3.64
C PRO A 99 4.98 15.26 3.74
N PRO A 100 4.16 15.69 4.71
CA PRO A 100 2.80 15.20 4.83
C PRO A 100 2.08 15.28 3.48
N PRO A 101 1.39 14.21 3.06
CA PRO A 101 0.69 14.21 1.79
C PRO A 101 -0.43 15.25 1.82
N PRO A 102 -0.95 15.68 0.64
CA PRO A 102 -2.00 16.70 0.58
C PRO A 102 -3.18 16.39 1.50
N VAL A 103 -3.88 17.41 2.02
CA VAL A 103 -4.93 17.33 3.07
C VAL A 103 -6.07 16.33 2.84
N ASN A 104 -6.19 15.77 1.65
CA ASN A 104 -7.17 14.77 1.27
C ASN A 104 -6.56 13.35 1.12
N ALA A 105 -5.32 13.14 1.55
CA ALA A 105 -4.65 11.85 1.49
C ALA A 105 -4.35 11.36 2.91
N VAL A 106 -4.52 10.06 3.12
CA VAL A 106 -4.10 9.39 4.37
C VAL A 106 -2.61 9.57 4.60
N ASN A 107 -2.18 9.70 5.85
CA ASN A 107 -0.77 9.61 6.23
C ASN A 107 -0.55 8.34 7.06
N ARG A 108 -0.47 7.21 6.37
CA ARG A 108 -0.28 5.89 6.98
C ARG A 108 0.60 5.03 6.09
N LEU A 109 1.64 4.44 6.67
CA LEU A 109 2.55 3.52 6.01
C LEU A 109 2.33 2.10 6.51
N LEU A 110 2.28 1.13 5.60
CA LEU A 110 2.18 -0.29 5.91
C LEU A 110 3.27 -0.70 6.92
N GLN A 111 2.87 -1.47 7.91
CA GLN A 111 3.76 -2.14 8.86
C GLN A 111 3.34 -3.59 8.98
N VAL A 112 4.32 -4.48 8.98
CA VAL A 112 4.13 -5.89 9.27
C VAL A 112 4.63 -6.10 10.70
N ARG A 113 3.72 -6.39 11.62
CA ARG A 113 4.04 -6.72 13.01
C ARG A 113 3.49 -8.10 13.32
N CYS A 114 4.39 -9.03 13.60
CA CYS A 114 4.10 -10.38 14.03
C CYS A 114 3.60 -10.40 15.47
#